data_AF-A0A834CAW8-F1
#
_entry.id   AF-A0A834CAW8-F1
#
_cell.length_a   1.000
_cell.length_b   1.000
_cell.length_c   1.000
_cell.angle_alpha   90.00
_cell.angle_beta   90.00
_cell.angle_gamma   90.00
#
_symmetry.space_group_name_H-M   'P 1'
#
loop_
_entity.id
_entity.type
_entity.pdbx_description
1 polymer ?
#
loop_
_entity_poly.entity_id
_entity_poly.type
_entity_poly.pdbx_seq_one_letter_code
_entity_poly.pdbx_strand_id
1 'polypeptide(L)'
;MCVNDVLAQGAEPLFFLDYFSCGRLDVDVAAAVVGGIAKACELAGCALLGGETAEMPGVYSEGEYDLAGFCVGAVERGALLPRLQEIAEGDLLIGVSSSGVHSNGFSLVRKVLERAKLSYSCPAPFGEAGQTVGEVLLTPTKIYSRLLLPVLRSGAVKAYAHITGGGLLENIPRVLPEKLAVDLDASRWSIPAVFSWLYKEGGLSEEEMARTFNCGLGAVLVVAPPDAQRVLRQLQEEEAWIVGSLVHRQPGSQPVLVRNLNQSLTKAGPAEQKDGYHGNSTTPQKKTRVGVLISGTGTNLQALIEQTRRPSSSAQIVVVISNRPGVQGLKRAALAGIQTRSVCSWRNSSSPPGGRPQTVWQPCGV
;
A
#
# COMPACT_ATOMS: atom_id res chain seq x y z
N MET A 1 7.22 -8.45 -7.20
CA MET A 1 6.97 -8.41 -8.66
C MET A 1 5.96 -9.49 -9.05
N CYS A 2 6.34 -10.77 -9.14
CA CYS A 2 5.50 -11.82 -9.73
C CYS A 2 4.09 -11.92 -9.11
N VAL A 3 3.97 -11.83 -7.77
CA VAL A 3 2.67 -11.88 -7.08
C VAL A 3 1.73 -10.74 -7.45
N ASN A 4 2.25 -9.54 -7.73
CA ASN A 4 1.45 -8.39 -8.14
C ASN A 4 1.01 -8.51 -9.61
N ASP A 5 1.78 -9.22 -10.46
CA ASP A 5 1.43 -9.49 -11.86
C ASP A 5 0.38 -10.60 -11.96
N VAL A 6 0.50 -11.66 -11.16
CA VAL A 6 -0.52 -12.71 -11.03
C VAL A 6 -1.85 -12.10 -10.58
N LEU A 7 -1.80 -11.19 -9.61
CA LEU A 7 -2.95 -10.45 -9.13
C LEU A 7 -3.65 -9.63 -10.22
N ALA A 8 -2.93 -9.23 -11.28
CA ALA A 8 -3.51 -8.47 -12.38
C ALA A 8 -4.58 -9.21 -13.17
N GLN A 9 -4.53 -10.54 -13.13
CA GLN A 9 -5.54 -11.40 -13.73
C GLN A 9 -6.69 -11.71 -12.75
N GLY A 10 -6.68 -11.13 -11.54
CA GLY A 10 -7.61 -11.45 -10.46
C GLY A 10 -7.26 -12.73 -9.71
N ALA A 11 -6.07 -13.30 -9.94
CA ALA A 11 -5.64 -14.55 -9.32
C ALA A 11 -5.04 -14.36 -7.92
N GLU A 12 -5.37 -15.29 -7.02
CA GLU A 12 -4.75 -15.44 -5.71
C GLU A 12 -3.42 -16.17 -5.87
N PRO A 13 -2.28 -15.59 -5.44
CA PRO A 13 -1.00 -16.28 -5.42
C PRO A 13 -1.05 -17.50 -4.50
N LEU A 14 -0.69 -18.68 -5.01
CA LEU A 14 -0.69 -19.93 -4.26
C LEU A 14 0.71 -20.28 -3.76
N PHE A 15 1.67 -20.29 -4.68
CA PHE A 15 3.05 -20.61 -4.35
C PHE A 15 4.07 -19.89 -5.23
N PHE A 16 5.29 -19.84 -4.73
CA PHE A 16 6.46 -19.22 -5.33
C PHE A 16 7.63 -20.19 -5.40
N LEU A 17 8.45 -20.06 -6.44
CA LEU A 17 9.76 -20.68 -6.56
C LEU A 17 10.80 -19.63 -6.94
N ASP A 18 12.02 -19.79 -6.46
CA ASP A 18 13.15 -18.93 -6.80
C ASP A 18 14.29 -19.68 -7.51
N TYR A 19 15.02 -18.95 -8.33
CA TYR A 19 16.28 -19.39 -8.91
C TYR A 19 17.32 -18.30 -8.65
N PHE A 20 18.33 -18.64 -7.88
CA PHE A 20 19.41 -17.75 -7.48
C PHE A 20 20.70 -18.17 -8.18
N SER A 21 21.26 -17.28 -8.98
CA SER A 21 22.53 -17.55 -9.67
C SER A 21 23.57 -16.51 -9.35
N CYS A 22 24.80 -16.92 -9.09
CA CYS A 22 25.88 -16.02 -8.69
C CYS A 22 27.24 -16.44 -9.25
N GLY A 23 28.23 -15.53 -9.25
CA GLY A 23 29.58 -15.85 -9.68
C GLY A 23 30.26 -16.85 -8.74
N ARG A 24 30.42 -16.45 -7.48
CA ARG A 24 30.86 -17.29 -6.36
C ARG A 24 29.85 -17.18 -5.24
N LEU A 25 29.46 -18.31 -4.65
CA LEU A 25 28.45 -18.32 -3.60
C LEU A 25 29.00 -17.73 -2.30
N ASP A 26 28.43 -16.61 -1.91
CA ASP A 26 28.51 -16.08 -0.55
C ASP A 26 27.27 -16.56 0.22
N VAL A 27 27.49 -17.39 1.24
CA VAL A 27 26.42 -18.04 2.01
C VAL A 27 25.60 -17.02 2.80
N ASP A 28 26.24 -15.98 3.33
CA ASP A 28 25.55 -14.98 4.15
C ASP A 28 24.65 -14.09 3.27
N VAL A 29 25.14 -13.71 2.09
CA VAL A 29 24.34 -13.00 1.08
C VAL A 29 23.18 -13.87 0.59
N ALA A 30 23.44 -15.13 0.23
CA ALA A 30 22.41 -16.05 -0.23
C ALA A 30 21.32 -16.26 0.83
N ALA A 31 21.71 -16.46 2.10
CA ALA A 31 20.78 -16.62 3.20
C ALA A 31 19.92 -15.36 3.43
N ALA A 32 20.51 -14.17 3.32
CA ALA A 32 19.77 -12.91 3.43
C ALA A 32 18.76 -12.74 2.29
N VAL A 33 19.15 -13.07 1.06
CA VAL A 33 18.28 -13.04 -0.13
C VAL A 33 17.10 -14.00 0.01
N VAL A 34 17.37 -15.28 0.31
CA VAL A 34 16.33 -16.30 0.50
C VAL A 34 15.42 -15.96 1.69
N GLY A 35 15.98 -15.42 2.78
CA GLY A 35 15.21 -14.91 3.91
C GLY A 35 14.25 -13.78 3.51
N GLY A 36 14.69 -12.87 2.65
CA GLY A 36 13.85 -11.82 2.06
C GLY A 36 12.71 -12.39 1.19
N ILE A 37 13.01 -13.40 0.37
CA ILE A 37 12.00 -14.09 -0.46
C ILE A 37 10.95 -14.78 0.41
N ALA A 38 11.38 -15.51 1.45
CA ALA A 38 10.48 -16.17 2.39
C ALA A 38 9.57 -15.15 3.09
N LYS A 39 10.12 -14.00 3.54
CA LYS A 39 9.33 -12.93 4.15
C LYS A 39 8.34 -12.32 3.16
N ALA A 40 8.74 -12.13 1.90
CA ALA A 40 7.86 -11.64 0.85
C ALA A 40 6.71 -12.62 0.55
N CYS A 41 6.97 -13.93 0.52
CA CYS A 41 5.93 -14.96 0.35
C CYS A 41 4.92 -14.92 1.51
N GLU A 42 5.41 -14.78 2.76
CA GLU A 42 4.56 -14.61 3.94
C GLU A 42 3.66 -13.37 3.82
N LEU A 43 4.21 -12.23 3.40
CA LEU A 43 3.44 -11.00 3.18
C LEU A 43 2.42 -11.14 2.04
N ALA A 44 2.81 -11.86 0.98
CA ALA A 44 1.96 -12.09 -0.18
C ALA A 44 0.82 -13.09 0.09
N GLY A 45 0.97 -13.94 1.11
CA GLY A 45 0.02 -15.00 1.41
C GLY A 45 0.19 -16.27 0.56
N CYS A 46 1.38 -16.51 0.02
CA CYS A 46 1.69 -17.70 -0.76
C CYS A 46 2.79 -18.55 -0.08
N ALA A 47 2.87 -19.83 -0.46
CA ALA A 47 3.91 -20.74 0.01
C ALA A 47 5.21 -20.58 -0.82
N LEU A 48 6.36 -20.58 -0.16
CA LEU A 48 7.64 -20.81 -0.84
C LEU A 48 7.86 -22.32 -0.94
N LEU A 49 7.71 -22.91 -2.13
CA LEU A 49 7.76 -24.37 -2.30
C LEU A 49 9.16 -24.91 -2.54
N GLY A 50 10.06 -24.08 -3.03
CA GLY A 50 11.44 -24.47 -3.28
C GLY A 50 12.15 -23.45 -4.15
N GLY A 51 13.44 -23.67 -4.32
CA GLY A 51 14.26 -22.89 -5.22
C GLY A 51 15.54 -23.63 -5.55
N GLU A 52 16.32 -23.06 -6.46
CA GLU A 52 17.59 -23.61 -6.91
C GLU A 52 18.69 -22.55 -6.75
N THR A 53 19.89 -22.97 -6.38
CA THR A 53 21.06 -22.09 -6.28
C THR A 53 22.17 -22.59 -7.19
N ALA A 54 22.61 -21.74 -8.13
CA ALA A 54 23.61 -22.09 -9.14
C ALA A 54 24.83 -21.15 -9.06
N GLU A 55 26.01 -21.74 -8.85
CA GLU A 55 27.29 -21.02 -8.95
C GLU A 55 27.83 -21.11 -10.38
N MET A 56 28.07 -19.96 -11.00
CA MET A 56 28.48 -19.83 -12.41
C MET A 56 29.57 -18.75 -12.59
N PRO A 57 30.81 -19.01 -12.16
CA PRO A 57 31.90 -18.02 -12.16
C PRO A 57 32.37 -17.62 -13.57
N GLY A 58 32.02 -18.40 -14.60
CA GLY A 58 32.25 -18.06 -16.00
C GLY A 58 31.20 -17.11 -16.59
N VAL A 59 30.10 -16.85 -15.88
CA VAL A 59 28.96 -16.02 -16.34
C VAL A 59 28.86 -14.73 -15.54
N TYR A 60 29.00 -14.80 -14.22
CA TYR A 60 28.85 -13.65 -13.32
C TYR A 60 30.18 -13.30 -12.64
N SER A 61 30.42 -12.00 -12.45
CA SER A 61 31.60 -11.53 -11.72
C SER A 61 31.50 -11.86 -10.22
N GLU A 62 32.62 -11.78 -9.51
CA GLU A 62 32.62 -11.94 -8.05
C GLU A 62 31.74 -10.86 -7.39
N GLY A 63 30.87 -11.27 -6.48
CA GLY A 63 29.88 -10.40 -5.83
C GLY A 63 28.63 -10.08 -6.65
N GLU A 64 28.56 -10.49 -7.92
CA GLU A 64 27.37 -10.35 -8.75
C GLU A 64 26.48 -11.59 -8.66
N TYR A 65 25.17 -11.36 -8.60
CA TYR A 65 24.15 -12.38 -8.63
C TYR A 65 22.90 -11.91 -9.37
N ASP A 66 22.08 -12.87 -9.77
CA ASP A 66 20.82 -12.69 -10.46
C ASP A 66 19.74 -13.55 -9.82
N LEU A 67 18.50 -13.09 -9.93
CA LEU A 67 17.33 -13.68 -9.29
C LEU A 67 16.20 -13.81 -10.30
N ALA A 68 15.75 -15.04 -10.51
CA ALA A 68 14.49 -15.30 -11.19
C ALA A 68 13.45 -15.82 -10.20
N GLY A 69 12.24 -15.26 -10.28
CA GLY A 69 11.12 -15.63 -9.43
C GLY A 69 9.97 -16.16 -10.26
N PHE A 70 9.37 -17.26 -9.82
CA PHE A 70 8.22 -17.88 -10.46
C PHE A 70 7.05 -17.95 -9.48
N CYS A 71 5.86 -17.53 -9.91
CA CYS A 71 4.67 -17.54 -9.07
C CYS A 71 3.51 -18.21 -9.81
N VAL A 72 2.80 -19.10 -9.13
CA VAL A 72 1.54 -19.66 -9.61
C VAL A 72 0.40 -19.10 -8.78
N GLY A 73 -0.65 -18.65 -9.45
CA GLY A 73 -1.90 -18.25 -8.81
C GLY A 73 -3.10 -18.95 -9.43
N ALA A 74 -4.24 -18.86 -8.75
CA ALA A 74 -5.50 -19.41 -9.23
C ALA A 74 -6.64 -18.39 -9.11
N VAL A 75 -7.59 -18.51 -10.02
CA VAL A 75 -8.79 -17.68 -10.08
C VAL A 75 -9.97 -18.54 -10.52
N GLU A 76 -11.13 -18.26 -9.95
CA GLU A 76 -12.36 -18.94 -10.35
C GLU A 76 -12.73 -18.60 -11.79
N ARG A 77 -13.31 -19.58 -12.50
CA ARG A 77 -13.77 -19.36 -13.87
C ARG A 77 -14.83 -18.26 -13.88
N GLY A 78 -14.63 -17.24 -14.73
CA GLY A 78 -15.52 -16.08 -14.83
C GLY A 78 -15.17 -14.92 -13.90
N ALA A 79 -14.20 -15.07 -13.00
CA ALA A 79 -13.69 -14.00 -12.14
C ALA A 79 -12.36 -13.39 -12.66
N LEU A 80 -11.94 -13.77 -13.88
CA LEU A 80 -10.73 -13.24 -14.52
C LEU A 80 -10.84 -11.73 -14.77
N LEU A 81 -9.72 -11.04 -14.58
CA LEU A 81 -9.50 -9.66 -14.99
C LEU A 81 -8.53 -9.61 -16.19
N PRO A 82 -8.60 -8.57 -17.03
CA PRO A 82 -9.60 -7.51 -17.05
C PRO A 82 -10.95 -7.96 -17.66
N ARG A 83 -12.05 -7.38 -17.20
CA ARG A 83 -13.40 -7.56 -17.75
C ARG A 83 -13.66 -6.53 -18.85
N LEU A 84 -12.97 -6.69 -19.98
CA LEU A 84 -12.91 -5.70 -21.08
C LEU A 84 -14.29 -5.22 -21.58
N GLN A 85 -15.30 -6.09 -21.55
CA GLN A 85 -16.66 -5.77 -22.01
C GLN A 85 -17.41 -4.83 -21.07
N GLU A 86 -17.02 -4.77 -19.80
CA GLU A 86 -17.63 -3.90 -18.79
C GLU A 86 -16.97 -2.52 -18.71
N ILE A 87 -15.77 -2.36 -19.31
CA ILE A 87 -15.00 -1.12 -19.28
C ILE A 87 -15.58 -0.13 -20.28
N ALA A 88 -15.91 1.06 -19.78
CA ALA A 88 -16.56 2.10 -20.56
C ALA A 88 -15.93 3.47 -20.33
N GLU A 89 -16.21 4.40 -21.25
CA GLU A 89 -15.92 5.82 -21.06
C GLU A 89 -16.60 6.33 -19.78
N GLY A 90 -15.90 7.18 -19.04
CA GLY A 90 -16.35 7.71 -17.75
C GLY A 90 -16.03 6.82 -16.55
N ASP A 91 -15.55 5.58 -16.74
CA ASP A 91 -15.00 4.79 -15.64
C ASP A 91 -13.83 5.51 -14.98
N LEU A 92 -13.70 5.34 -13.67
CA LEU A 92 -12.70 6.04 -12.85
C LEU A 92 -11.48 5.17 -12.63
N LEU A 93 -10.32 5.82 -12.53
CA LEU A 93 -9.07 5.18 -12.16
C LEU A 93 -8.75 5.46 -10.70
N ILE A 94 -8.59 4.41 -9.90
CA ILE A 94 -8.09 4.50 -8.53
C ILE A 94 -6.62 4.08 -8.53
N GLY A 95 -5.74 5.02 -8.18
CA GLY A 95 -4.31 4.76 -8.01
C GLY A 95 -3.99 4.38 -6.57
N VAL A 96 -3.15 3.36 -6.39
CA VAL A 96 -2.66 2.88 -5.08
C VAL A 96 -1.18 3.26 -4.96
N SER A 97 -0.80 3.82 -3.80
CA SER A 97 0.54 4.33 -3.57
C SER A 97 1.63 3.26 -3.72
N SER A 98 2.72 3.63 -4.40
CA SER A 98 3.97 2.89 -4.40
C SER A 98 4.79 3.20 -3.13
N SER A 99 5.80 2.38 -2.86
CA SER A 99 6.77 2.60 -1.79
C SER A 99 7.99 3.41 -2.27
N GLY A 100 8.00 3.84 -3.54
CA GLY A 100 9.16 4.45 -4.19
C GLY A 100 9.32 3.93 -5.62
N VAL A 101 10.56 3.82 -6.09
CA VAL A 101 10.91 3.37 -7.46
C VAL A 101 10.51 1.91 -7.75
N HIS A 102 10.24 1.11 -6.72
CA HIS A 102 9.95 -0.32 -6.80
C HIS A 102 11.12 -1.11 -7.41
N SER A 103 10.92 -1.80 -8.53
CA SER A 103 11.95 -2.64 -9.18
C SER A 103 12.19 -2.24 -10.64
N ASN A 104 11.78 -1.04 -11.06
CA ASN A 104 11.88 -0.60 -12.46
C ASN A 104 12.55 0.77 -12.58
N GLY A 105 13.19 1.03 -13.72
CA GLY A 105 13.89 2.29 -13.99
C GLY A 105 15.28 2.42 -13.37
N PHE A 106 15.80 1.39 -12.70
CA PHE A 106 17.10 1.45 -12.01
C PHE A 106 18.28 1.76 -12.92
N SER A 107 18.23 1.37 -14.20
CA SER A 107 19.26 1.75 -15.17
C SER A 107 19.34 3.28 -15.36
N LEU A 108 18.21 3.98 -15.33
CA LEU A 108 18.17 5.44 -15.38
C LEU A 108 18.58 6.04 -14.03
N VAL A 109 18.09 5.49 -12.92
CA VAL A 109 18.48 5.93 -11.56
C VAL A 109 20.00 5.93 -11.40
N ARG A 110 20.69 4.85 -11.80
CA ARG A 110 22.16 4.76 -11.71
C ARG A 110 22.86 5.85 -12.54
N LYS A 111 22.38 6.14 -13.75
CA LYS A 111 22.92 7.23 -14.59
C LYS A 111 22.73 8.61 -13.97
N VAL A 112 21.58 8.85 -13.33
CA VAL A 112 21.31 10.12 -12.63
C VAL A 112 22.23 10.27 -11.42
N LEU A 113 22.44 9.21 -10.64
CA LEU A 113 23.39 9.22 -9.52
C LEU A 113 24.83 9.51 -9.97
N GLU A 114 25.27 8.88 -11.06
CA GLU A 114 26.60 9.10 -11.64
C GLU A 114 26.77 10.57 -12.06
N ARG A 115 25.78 11.14 -12.76
CA ARG A 115 25.76 12.56 -13.16
C ARG A 115 25.79 13.48 -11.95
N ALA A 116 25.01 13.17 -10.91
CA ALA A 116 24.96 13.92 -9.66
C ALA A 116 26.20 13.71 -8.77
N LYS A 117 27.11 12.78 -9.15
CA LYS A 117 28.29 12.38 -8.37
C LYS A 117 27.93 11.96 -6.93
N LEU A 118 26.79 11.30 -6.77
CA LEU A 118 26.25 10.92 -5.48
C LEU A 118 26.47 9.42 -5.22
N SER A 119 27.15 9.09 -4.12
CA SER A 119 27.35 7.69 -3.71
C SER A 119 26.13 7.15 -2.94
N TYR A 120 25.94 5.82 -2.96
CA TYR A 120 24.87 5.16 -2.22
C TYR A 120 24.96 5.37 -0.70
N SER A 121 26.16 5.60 -0.15
CA SER A 121 26.37 5.85 1.28
C SER A 121 26.15 7.31 1.69
N CYS A 122 25.95 8.22 0.73
CA CYS A 122 25.68 9.63 1.04
C CYS A 122 24.28 9.79 1.66
N PRO A 123 24.04 10.83 2.46
CA PRO A 123 22.69 11.22 2.88
C PRO A 123 21.77 11.38 1.66
N ALA A 124 20.56 10.84 1.74
CA ALA A 124 19.58 10.92 0.65
C ALA A 124 18.93 12.31 0.60
N PRO A 125 19.15 13.12 -0.46
CA PRO A 125 18.49 14.43 -0.59
C PRO A 125 16.98 14.32 -0.84
N PHE A 126 16.48 13.11 -1.06
CA PHE A 126 15.08 12.76 -1.30
C PHE A 126 14.52 11.76 -0.28
N GLY A 127 15.29 11.46 0.77
CA GLY A 127 14.88 10.59 1.88
C GLY A 127 14.51 11.37 3.13
N GLU A 128 14.11 10.65 4.17
CA GLU A 128 14.00 11.22 5.52
C GLU A 128 15.39 11.50 6.12
N ALA A 129 15.43 12.36 7.14
CA ALA A 129 16.67 12.72 7.81
C ALA A 129 17.39 11.48 8.37
N GLY A 130 18.65 11.31 7.99
CA GLY A 130 19.48 10.18 8.43
C GLY A 130 19.48 8.98 7.49
N GLN A 131 18.59 8.92 6.49
CA GLN A 131 18.63 7.88 5.48
C GLN A 131 19.72 8.15 4.43
N THR A 132 20.34 7.09 3.96
CA THR A 132 21.29 7.10 2.84
C THR A 132 20.57 6.90 1.50
N VAL A 133 21.22 7.30 0.41
CA VAL A 133 20.72 7.11 -0.96
C VAL A 133 20.41 5.64 -1.23
N GLY A 134 21.31 4.74 -0.81
CA GLY A 134 21.15 3.30 -0.96
C GLY A 134 19.91 2.78 -0.24
N GLU A 135 19.69 3.17 1.02
CA GLU A 135 18.53 2.74 1.80
C GLU A 135 17.21 3.17 1.15
N VAL A 136 17.10 4.42 0.70
CA VAL A 136 15.86 4.90 0.07
C VAL A 136 15.62 4.20 -1.27
N LEU A 137 16.65 4.03 -2.10
CA LEU A 137 16.52 3.36 -3.41
C LEU A 137 16.28 1.86 -3.29
N LEU A 138 16.75 1.22 -2.22
CA LEU A 138 16.50 -0.19 -1.92
C LEU A 138 15.19 -0.42 -1.14
N THR A 139 14.36 0.61 -0.96
CA THR A 139 13.02 0.44 -0.38
C THR A 139 12.26 -0.64 -1.16
N PRO A 140 11.80 -1.72 -0.50
CA PRO A 140 11.27 -2.88 -1.20
C PRO A 140 9.96 -2.55 -1.94
N THR A 141 9.75 -3.22 -3.07
CA THR A 141 8.50 -3.13 -3.82
C THR A 141 7.32 -3.58 -2.96
N LYS A 142 6.30 -2.73 -2.88
CA LYS A 142 5.08 -3.00 -2.12
C LYS A 142 4.33 -4.21 -2.70
N ILE A 143 3.91 -5.11 -1.83
CA ILE A 143 3.15 -6.31 -2.18
C ILE A 143 1.67 -6.02 -1.99
N TYR A 144 0.89 -6.14 -3.06
CA TYR A 144 -0.53 -5.75 -3.08
C TYR A 144 -1.50 -6.92 -2.98
N SER A 145 -1.03 -8.17 -3.03
CA SER A 145 -1.89 -9.36 -3.11
C SER A 145 -2.92 -9.43 -1.99
N ARG A 146 -2.48 -9.41 -0.72
CA ARG A 146 -3.40 -9.45 0.44
C ARG A 146 -4.30 -8.24 0.54
N LEU A 147 -3.78 -7.07 0.18
CA LEU A 147 -4.51 -5.81 0.21
C LEU A 147 -5.65 -5.81 -0.82
N LEU A 148 -5.34 -6.12 -2.07
CA LEU A 148 -6.25 -5.91 -3.19
C LEU A 148 -7.10 -7.13 -3.50
N LEU A 149 -6.67 -8.35 -3.17
CA LEU A 149 -7.46 -9.55 -3.48
C LEU A 149 -8.91 -9.47 -2.96
N PRO A 150 -9.19 -9.01 -1.72
CA PRO A 150 -10.58 -8.81 -1.26
C PRO A 150 -11.34 -7.75 -2.07
N VAL A 151 -10.65 -6.69 -2.51
CA VAL A 151 -11.21 -5.61 -3.35
C VAL A 151 -11.55 -6.14 -4.74
N LEU A 152 -10.66 -6.91 -5.36
CA LEU A 152 -10.89 -7.54 -6.66
C LEU A 152 -12.06 -8.53 -6.59
N ARG A 153 -12.12 -9.35 -5.53
CA ARG A 153 -13.20 -10.31 -5.29
C ARG A 153 -14.56 -9.68 -5.02
N SER A 154 -14.63 -8.38 -4.72
CA SER A 154 -15.90 -7.67 -4.53
C SER A 154 -16.72 -7.52 -5.81
N GLY A 155 -16.12 -7.75 -6.98
CA GLY A 155 -16.74 -7.53 -8.29
C GLY A 155 -16.85 -6.05 -8.69
N ALA A 156 -16.35 -5.12 -7.87
CA ALA A 156 -16.36 -3.68 -8.16
C ALA A 156 -15.27 -3.25 -9.16
N VAL A 157 -14.19 -4.04 -9.26
CA VAL A 157 -13.03 -3.72 -10.10
C VAL A 157 -13.18 -4.38 -11.46
N LYS A 158 -13.09 -3.57 -12.53
CA LYS A 158 -13.19 -4.02 -13.92
C LYS A 158 -11.82 -4.41 -14.50
N ALA A 159 -10.76 -3.75 -14.06
CA ALA A 159 -9.38 -4.07 -14.42
C ALA A 159 -8.41 -3.62 -13.32
N TYR A 160 -7.25 -4.26 -13.26
CA TYR A 160 -6.11 -3.86 -12.45
C TYR A 160 -4.88 -3.81 -13.34
N ALA A 161 -4.07 -2.75 -13.21
CA ALA A 161 -2.76 -2.65 -13.82
C ALA A 161 -1.70 -2.52 -12.72
N HIS A 162 -0.72 -3.43 -12.70
CA HIS A 162 0.50 -3.29 -11.92
C HIS A 162 1.46 -2.37 -12.68
N ILE A 163 1.93 -1.30 -12.05
CA ILE A 163 2.75 -0.30 -12.73
C ILE A 163 4.23 -0.69 -12.59
N THR A 164 4.81 -1.15 -13.70
CA THR A 164 6.17 -1.70 -13.76
C THR A 164 6.99 -1.04 -14.86
N GLY A 165 7.80 -1.79 -15.62
CA GLY A 165 8.53 -1.29 -16.78
C GLY A 165 7.56 -0.71 -17.82
N GLY A 166 7.93 0.43 -18.41
CA GLY A 166 7.01 1.19 -19.26
C GLY A 166 6.05 2.12 -18.48
N GLY A 167 6.12 2.11 -17.14
CA GLY A 167 5.50 3.10 -16.27
C GLY A 167 3.98 3.18 -16.43
N LEU A 168 3.45 4.39 -16.25
CA LEU A 168 2.01 4.67 -16.40
C LEU A 168 1.57 4.55 -17.86
N LEU A 169 2.43 4.94 -18.81
CA LEU A 169 2.08 5.05 -20.22
C LEU A 169 1.89 3.69 -20.90
N GLU A 170 2.67 2.67 -20.52
CA GLU A 170 2.58 1.36 -21.16
C GLU A 170 1.72 0.36 -20.38
N ASN A 171 1.67 0.42 -19.04
CA ASN A 171 0.99 -0.61 -18.26
C ASN A 171 -0.52 -0.44 -18.20
N ILE A 172 -1.02 0.80 -18.09
CA ILE A 172 -2.47 1.05 -17.98
C ILE A 172 -3.20 0.67 -19.28
N PRO A 173 -2.72 1.01 -20.50
CA PRO A 173 -3.42 0.63 -21.73
C PRO A 173 -3.54 -0.88 -21.98
N ARG A 174 -2.64 -1.71 -21.43
CA ARG A 174 -2.66 -3.17 -21.62
C ARG A 174 -3.93 -3.84 -21.08
N VAL A 175 -4.64 -3.17 -20.17
CA VAL A 175 -5.86 -3.71 -19.53
C VAL A 175 -7.14 -3.01 -20.01
N LEU A 176 -7.07 -2.23 -21.09
CA LEU A 176 -8.16 -1.42 -21.61
C LEU A 176 -8.55 -1.81 -23.05
N PRO A 177 -9.82 -1.60 -23.45
CA PRO A 177 -10.22 -1.64 -24.85
C PRO A 177 -9.51 -0.56 -25.69
N GLU A 178 -9.15 -0.88 -26.95
CA GLU A 178 -8.38 0.02 -27.84
C GLU A 178 -9.03 1.40 -28.09
N LYS A 179 -10.36 1.46 -28.01
CA LYS A 179 -11.18 2.68 -28.23
C LYS A 179 -11.16 3.66 -27.06
N LEU A 180 -10.56 3.30 -25.93
CA LEU A 180 -10.48 4.14 -24.73
C LEU A 180 -9.05 4.64 -24.53
N ALA A 181 -8.97 5.83 -23.94
CA ALA A 181 -7.74 6.44 -23.48
C ALA A 181 -7.89 6.81 -22.00
N VAL A 182 -6.75 7.10 -21.37
CA VAL A 182 -6.68 7.44 -19.94
C VAL A 182 -6.37 8.92 -19.80
N ASP A 183 -7.13 9.64 -18.99
CA ASP A 183 -6.80 11.00 -18.54
C ASP A 183 -6.52 10.99 -17.03
N LEU A 184 -5.23 11.07 -16.68
CA LEU A 184 -4.73 11.19 -15.31
C LEU A 184 -4.44 12.65 -14.94
N ASP A 185 -4.59 12.98 -13.66
CA ASP A 185 -4.23 14.27 -13.10
C ASP A 185 -3.27 14.09 -11.90
N ALA A 186 -1.99 14.37 -12.12
CA ALA A 186 -0.91 14.20 -11.15
C ALA A 186 -1.06 15.05 -9.88
N SER A 187 -1.93 16.06 -9.90
CA SER A 187 -2.24 16.84 -8.70
C SER A 187 -3.09 16.08 -7.67
N ARG A 188 -3.61 14.89 -8.04
CA ARG A 188 -4.55 14.10 -7.22
C ARG A 188 -3.92 13.02 -6.37
N TRP A 189 -2.61 12.77 -6.51
CA TRP A 189 -1.89 11.83 -5.67
C TRP A 189 -0.58 12.41 -5.17
N SER A 190 -0.03 11.79 -4.13
CA SER A 190 1.27 12.17 -3.60
C SER A 190 2.37 11.52 -4.44
N ILE A 191 3.28 12.32 -4.99
CA ILE A 191 4.47 11.81 -5.69
C ILE A 191 5.64 11.77 -4.69
N PRO A 192 6.23 10.60 -4.41
CA PRO A 192 7.40 10.50 -3.54
C PRO A 192 8.57 11.37 -4.02
N ALA A 193 9.28 12.00 -3.07
CA ALA A 193 10.34 12.97 -3.35
C ALA A 193 11.48 12.43 -4.23
N VAL A 194 11.72 11.10 -4.22
CA VAL A 194 12.69 10.45 -5.11
C VAL A 194 12.43 10.74 -6.58
N PHE A 195 11.17 10.79 -7.02
CA PHE A 195 10.84 11.05 -8.42
C PHE A 195 11.10 12.50 -8.81
N SER A 196 10.84 13.43 -7.89
CA SER A 196 11.13 14.85 -8.09
C SER A 196 12.62 15.13 -8.15
N TRP A 197 13.41 14.44 -7.34
CA TRP A 197 14.86 14.49 -7.41
C TRP A 197 15.37 13.91 -8.73
N LEU A 198 14.89 12.72 -9.13
CA LEU A 198 15.24 12.11 -10.42
C LEU A 198 14.88 13.02 -11.60
N TYR A 199 13.71 13.65 -11.56
CA TYR A 199 13.25 14.59 -12.58
C TYR A 199 14.21 15.79 -12.73
N LYS A 200 14.56 16.43 -11.60
CA LYS A 200 15.42 17.63 -11.58
C LYS A 200 16.87 17.31 -11.92
N GLU A 201 17.48 16.37 -11.22
CA GLU A 201 18.90 16.02 -11.42
C GLU A 201 19.14 15.29 -12.75
N GLY A 202 18.18 14.47 -13.18
CA GLY A 202 18.26 13.80 -14.47
C GLY A 202 18.00 14.73 -15.65
N GLY A 203 17.32 15.86 -15.44
CA GLY A 203 16.84 16.71 -16.54
C GLY A 203 15.86 15.97 -17.44
N LEU A 204 15.01 15.13 -16.85
CA LEU A 204 14.11 14.22 -17.57
C LEU A 204 12.87 14.97 -18.07
N SER A 205 12.25 14.48 -19.14
CA SER A 205 10.96 15.01 -19.60
C SER A 205 9.78 14.38 -18.83
N GLU A 206 8.60 14.99 -18.88
CA GLU A 206 7.38 14.39 -18.28
C GLU A 206 7.06 13.02 -18.90
N GLU A 207 7.28 12.89 -20.21
CA GLU A 207 7.07 11.64 -20.94
C GLU A 207 8.05 10.56 -20.46
N GLU A 208 9.34 10.89 -20.31
CA GLU A 208 10.34 9.95 -19.83
C GLU A 208 10.06 9.52 -18.39
N MET A 209 9.61 10.45 -17.54
CA MET A 209 9.17 10.13 -16.17
C MET A 209 7.99 9.15 -16.18
N ALA A 210 6.93 9.46 -16.91
CA ALA A 210 5.72 8.65 -16.95
C ALA A 210 5.91 7.28 -17.64
N ARG A 211 6.88 7.18 -18.58
CA ARG A 211 7.23 5.93 -19.26
C ARG A 211 8.23 5.07 -18.46
N THR A 212 9.08 5.67 -17.65
CA THR A 212 10.13 4.90 -16.95
C THR A 212 9.70 4.51 -15.54
N PHE A 213 9.00 5.41 -14.85
CA PHE A 213 8.70 5.28 -13.44
C PHE A 213 7.21 5.17 -13.16
N ASN A 214 6.89 4.67 -11.97
CA ASN A 214 5.52 4.59 -11.46
C ASN A 214 4.99 5.94 -10.93
N CYS A 215 5.88 6.91 -10.72
CA CYS A 215 5.56 8.27 -10.25
C CYS A 215 4.65 8.31 -9.00
N GLY A 216 4.77 7.33 -8.11
CA GLY A 216 3.99 7.24 -6.87
C GLY A 216 2.78 6.29 -6.94
N LEU A 217 2.41 5.77 -8.11
CA LEU A 217 1.30 4.84 -8.26
C LEU A 217 1.82 3.45 -8.61
N GLY A 218 1.86 2.53 -7.65
CA GLY A 218 2.35 1.17 -7.93
C GLY A 218 1.27 0.24 -8.50
N ALA A 219 -0.01 0.58 -8.34
CA ALA A 219 -1.12 -0.12 -8.97
C ALA A 219 -2.24 0.85 -9.34
N VAL A 220 -3.02 0.49 -10.36
CA VAL A 220 -4.16 1.26 -10.84
C VAL A 220 -5.36 0.34 -11.06
N LEU A 221 -6.50 0.70 -10.49
CA LEU A 221 -7.77 -0.02 -10.61
C LEU A 221 -8.73 0.76 -11.52
N VAL A 222 -9.45 0.07 -12.39
CA VAL A 222 -10.55 0.64 -13.17
C VAL A 222 -11.87 0.24 -12.53
N VAL A 223 -12.72 1.22 -12.21
CA VAL A 223 -13.99 1.02 -11.50
C VAL A 223 -15.10 1.87 -12.11
N ALA A 224 -16.35 1.43 -11.98
CA ALA A 224 -17.48 2.29 -12.32
C ALA A 224 -17.60 3.46 -11.33
N PRO A 225 -18.12 4.63 -11.74
CA PRO A 225 -18.31 5.77 -10.83
C PRO A 225 -19.08 5.44 -9.54
N PRO A 226 -20.18 4.64 -9.56
CA PRO A 226 -20.90 4.26 -8.33
C PRO A 226 -20.06 3.42 -7.36
N ASP A 227 -19.06 2.70 -7.87
CA ASP A 227 -18.23 1.79 -7.10
C ASP A 227 -17.00 2.44 -6.49
N ALA A 228 -16.58 3.61 -7.00
CA ALA A 228 -15.31 4.21 -6.63
C ALA A 228 -15.18 4.49 -5.13
N GLN A 229 -16.22 5.04 -4.51
CA GLN A 229 -16.23 5.31 -3.07
C GLN A 229 -16.25 4.02 -2.23
N ARG A 230 -16.87 2.94 -2.73
CA ARG A 230 -16.85 1.64 -2.07
C ARG A 230 -15.44 1.05 -2.09
N VAL A 231 -14.77 1.10 -3.24
CA VAL A 231 -13.41 0.60 -3.40
C VAL A 231 -12.42 1.41 -2.55
N LEU A 232 -12.49 2.74 -2.55
CA LEU A 232 -11.65 3.57 -1.67
C LEU A 232 -11.85 3.24 -0.18
N ARG A 233 -13.09 2.95 0.25
CA ARG A 233 -13.35 2.53 1.65
C ARG A 233 -12.69 1.19 2.00
N GLN A 234 -12.56 0.27 1.05
CA GLN A 234 -11.86 -0.99 1.29
C GLN A 234 -10.34 -0.82 1.34
N LEU A 235 -9.82 0.28 0.81
CA LEU A 235 -8.40 0.62 0.78
C LEU A 235 -8.01 1.60 1.90
N GLN A 236 -8.82 1.78 2.94
CA GLN A 236 -8.57 2.82 3.97
C GLN A 236 -7.26 2.68 4.75
N GLU A 237 -6.73 1.47 4.84
CA GLU A 237 -5.42 1.20 5.47
C GLU A 237 -4.24 1.55 4.56
N GLU A 238 -4.52 2.03 3.35
CA GLU A 238 -3.53 2.32 2.32
C GLU A 238 -3.82 3.65 1.63
N GLU A 239 -2.77 4.31 1.15
CA GLU A 239 -2.97 5.54 0.39
C GLU A 239 -3.47 5.20 -1.02
N ALA A 240 -4.70 5.62 -1.32
CA ALA A 240 -5.31 5.47 -2.63
C ALA A 240 -6.18 6.67 -2.97
N TRP A 241 -6.22 7.02 -4.26
CA TRP A 241 -6.90 8.22 -4.75
C TRP A 241 -7.63 7.94 -6.07
N ILE A 242 -8.70 8.68 -6.35
CA ILE A 242 -9.22 8.76 -7.72
C ILE A 242 -8.30 9.68 -8.52
N VAL A 243 -7.49 9.07 -9.37
CA VAL A 243 -6.39 9.76 -10.09
C VAL A 243 -6.77 10.21 -11.49
N GLY A 244 -7.90 9.72 -12.02
CA GLY A 244 -8.31 10.04 -13.38
C GLY A 244 -9.58 9.31 -13.82
N SER A 245 -9.86 9.37 -15.11
CA SER A 245 -10.99 8.71 -15.76
C SER A 245 -10.64 8.19 -17.15
N LEU A 246 -11.41 7.22 -17.64
CA LEU A 246 -11.36 6.77 -19.03
C LEU A 246 -12.15 7.72 -19.92
N VAL A 247 -11.57 8.04 -21.07
CA VAL A 247 -12.15 8.92 -22.10
C VAL A 247 -12.15 8.22 -23.45
N HIS A 248 -12.96 8.69 -24.39
CA HIS A 248 -12.88 8.20 -25.77
C HIS A 248 -11.51 8.52 -26.39
N ARG A 249 -10.90 7.52 -27.04
CA ARG A 249 -9.61 7.69 -27.72
C ARG A 249 -9.81 8.32 -29.09
N GLN A 250 -9.30 9.53 -29.27
CA GLN A 250 -9.29 10.19 -30.58
C GLN A 250 -8.25 9.55 -31.51
N PRO A 251 -8.51 9.41 -32.82
CA PRO A 251 -7.52 8.92 -33.78
C PRO A 251 -6.20 9.71 -33.69
N GLY A 252 -5.07 9.01 -33.59
CA GLY A 252 -3.74 9.62 -33.49
C GLY A 252 -3.37 10.17 -32.10
N SER A 253 -4.27 10.09 -31.11
CA SER A 253 -3.96 10.50 -29.73
C SER A 253 -3.18 9.43 -28.94
N GLN A 254 -2.36 9.92 -28.01
CA GLN A 254 -1.67 9.11 -27.01
C GLN A 254 -2.70 8.33 -26.16
N PRO A 255 -2.45 7.04 -25.84
CA PRO A 255 -3.39 6.23 -25.07
C PRO A 255 -3.49 6.66 -23.59
N VAL A 256 -2.49 7.40 -23.08
CA VAL A 256 -2.47 7.92 -21.71
C VAL A 256 -2.01 9.37 -21.74
N LEU A 257 -2.79 10.25 -21.11
CA LEU A 257 -2.43 11.63 -20.81
C LEU A 257 -2.24 11.77 -19.30
N VAL A 258 -1.13 12.38 -18.89
CA VAL A 258 -0.87 12.70 -17.47
C VAL A 258 -0.75 14.21 -17.31
N ARG A 259 -1.83 14.85 -16.87
CA ARG A 259 -1.86 16.29 -16.63
C ARG A 259 -1.12 16.65 -15.36
N ASN A 260 -0.57 17.87 -15.32
CA ASN A 260 0.05 18.48 -14.15
C ASN A 260 1.26 17.70 -13.58
N LEU A 261 1.90 16.81 -14.36
CA LEU A 261 3.00 15.98 -13.87
C LEU A 261 4.22 16.83 -13.53
N ASN A 262 4.65 17.74 -14.41
CA ASN A 262 5.75 18.68 -14.15
C ASN A 262 5.50 19.51 -12.88
N GLN A 263 4.30 20.05 -12.71
CA GLN A 263 3.97 20.88 -11.55
C GLN A 263 4.03 20.06 -10.26
N SER A 264 3.55 18.83 -10.29
CA SER A 264 3.51 17.93 -9.13
C SER A 264 4.93 17.45 -8.76
N LEU A 265 5.75 17.10 -9.75
CA LEU A 265 7.16 16.76 -9.58
C LEU A 265 7.98 17.95 -9.04
N THR A 266 7.70 19.16 -9.52
CA THR A 266 8.46 20.34 -9.08
C THR A 266 8.13 20.72 -7.63
N LYS A 267 6.86 20.56 -7.23
CA LYS A 267 6.35 20.86 -5.87
C LYS A 267 6.71 19.81 -4.82
N ALA A 268 6.86 18.55 -5.21
CA ALA A 268 7.33 17.49 -4.33
C ALA A 268 8.84 17.67 -4.04
N GLY A 269 9.21 18.67 -3.25
CA GLY A 269 10.56 18.77 -2.69
C GLY A 269 10.74 17.86 -1.47
N PRO A 270 11.98 17.57 -1.05
CA PRO A 270 12.19 17.11 0.31
C PRO A 270 11.51 18.12 1.24
N ALA A 271 10.76 17.63 2.22
CA ALA A 271 10.16 18.51 3.20
C ALA A 271 11.26 19.38 3.78
N GLU A 272 11.33 20.66 3.38
CA GLU A 272 12.06 21.66 4.16
C GLU A 272 11.58 21.48 5.59
N GLN A 273 12.54 21.38 6.52
CA GLN A 273 12.28 21.65 7.92
C GLN A 273 11.41 22.91 7.95
N LYS A 274 10.13 22.72 8.25
CA LYS A 274 9.29 23.82 8.72
C LYS A 274 9.87 24.19 10.07
N ASP A 275 10.90 25.04 10.04
CA ASP A 275 11.19 25.92 11.15
C ASP A 275 9.86 26.56 11.54
N GLY A 276 9.54 26.40 12.82
CA GLY A 276 8.24 26.70 13.37
C GLY A 276 7.77 28.10 12.98
N TYR A 277 6.75 28.14 12.13
CA TYR A 277 5.82 29.26 12.14
C TYR A 277 4.63 28.85 13.00
N HIS A 278 4.69 29.31 14.25
CA HIS A 278 3.53 29.55 15.09
C HIS A 278 2.57 30.48 14.34
N GLY A 279 1.68 29.89 13.54
CA GLY A 279 0.45 30.53 13.08
C GLY A 279 -0.71 29.92 13.84
N ASN A 280 -1.14 30.58 14.91
CA ASN A 280 -2.38 30.27 15.62
C ASN A 280 -3.56 30.22 14.64
N SER A 281 -3.97 29.01 14.27
CA SER A 281 -5.27 28.73 13.66
C SER A 281 -5.94 27.65 14.49
N THR A 282 -6.53 28.09 15.58
CA THR A 282 -7.47 27.31 16.40
C THR A 282 -8.74 27.06 15.61
N THR A 283 -8.77 26.00 14.82
CA THR A 283 -10.04 25.36 14.45
C THR A 283 -10.11 24.01 15.16
N PRO A 284 -11.08 23.79 16.08
CA PRO A 284 -11.18 22.55 16.83
C PRO A 284 -11.58 21.42 15.88
N GLN A 285 -10.63 20.55 15.54
CA GLN A 285 -10.92 19.31 14.81
C GLN A 285 -11.75 18.41 15.74
N LYS A 286 -12.94 17.99 15.28
CA LYS A 286 -13.88 17.19 16.06
C LYS A 286 -13.28 15.80 16.31
N LYS A 287 -12.95 15.48 17.56
CA LYS A 287 -12.36 14.18 17.94
C LYS A 287 -13.35 13.03 17.72
N THR A 288 -12.89 11.96 17.08
CA THR A 288 -13.63 10.70 16.93
C THR A 288 -13.82 10.04 18.28
N ARG A 289 -15.06 9.66 18.63
CA ARG A 289 -15.38 9.02 19.92
C ARG A 289 -15.13 7.52 19.84
N VAL A 290 -14.23 7.01 20.68
CA VAL A 290 -13.76 5.61 20.67
C VAL A 290 -14.19 4.89 21.96
N GLY A 291 -14.69 3.66 21.82
CA GLY A 291 -14.91 2.73 22.94
C GLY A 291 -13.82 1.65 22.95
N VAL A 292 -13.27 1.33 24.12
CA VAL A 292 -12.17 0.36 24.27
C VAL A 292 -12.64 -0.86 25.06
N LEU A 293 -12.50 -2.06 24.51
CA LEU A 293 -12.79 -3.32 25.21
C LEU A 293 -11.49 -3.91 25.79
N ILE A 294 -11.49 -4.25 27.08
CA ILE A 294 -10.33 -4.83 27.77
C ILE A 294 -10.69 -6.16 28.47
N SER A 295 -9.74 -7.09 28.48
CA SER A 295 -9.89 -8.43 29.07
C SER A 295 -9.23 -8.58 30.45
N GLY A 296 -8.53 -7.56 30.96
CA GLY A 296 -7.72 -7.66 32.18
C GLY A 296 -7.02 -6.36 32.60
N THR A 297 -5.71 -6.42 32.82
CA THR A 297 -4.92 -5.32 33.41
C THR A 297 -4.88 -4.05 32.56
N GLY A 298 -5.08 -4.15 31.24
CA GLY A 298 -5.06 -3.00 30.33
C GLY A 298 -3.70 -2.30 30.33
N THR A 299 -2.61 -3.05 30.17
CA THR A 299 -1.23 -2.51 30.16
C THR A 299 -1.04 -1.39 29.12
N ASN A 300 -1.65 -1.52 27.94
CA ASN A 300 -1.57 -0.51 26.88
C ASN A 300 -2.59 0.63 27.03
N LEU A 301 -3.57 0.52 27.94
CA LEU A 301 -4.65 1.49 28.06
C LEU A 301 -4.13 2.87 28.50
N GLN A 302 -3.11 2.91 29.36
CA GLN A 302 -2.53 4.16 29.85
C GLN A 302 -1.94 5.00 28.70
N ALA A 303 -1.19 4.36 27.80
CA ALA A 303 -0.62 5.02 26.63
C ALA A 303 -1.70 5.57 25.68
N LEU A 304 -2.81 4.82 25.49
CA LEU A 304 -3.93 5.27 24.68
C LEU A 304 -4.66 6.48 25.30
N ILE A 305 -4.83 6.48 26.63
CA ILE A 305 -5.41 7.61 27.37
C ILE A 305 -4.52 8.86 27.22
N GLU A 306 -3.21 8.72 27.39
CA GLU A 306 -2.26 9.83 27.26
C GLU A 306 -2.22 10.39 25.85
N GLN A 307 -2.24 9.52 24.84
CA GLN A 307 -2.28 9.95 23.44
C GLN A 307 -3.56 10.73 23.14
N THR A 308 -4.72 10.27 23.61
CA THR A 308 -6.00 10.95 23.31
C THR A 308 -6.18 12.31 24.00
N ARG A 309 -5.41 12.57 25.07
CA ARG A 309 -5.37 13.87 25.74
C ARG A 309 -4.56 14.92 24.99
N ARG A 310 -3.71 14.53 24.04
CA ARG A 310 -2.93 15.49 23.25
C ARG A 310 -3.85 16.37 22.38
N PRO A 311 -3.54 17.67 22.20
CA PRO A 311 -4.30 18.55 21.30
C PRO A 311 -4.31 18.05 19.84
N SER A 312 -3.25 17.37 19.41
CA SER A 312 -3.11 16.75 18.08
C SER A 312 -3.85 15.42 17.91
N SER A 313 -4.48 14.89 18.96
CA SER A 313 -5.22 13.63 18.85
C SER A 313 -6.52 13.81 18.08
N SER A 314 -6.70 13.00 17.04
CA SER A 314 -7.97 12.87 16.30
C SER A 314 -9.01 12.00 17.02
N ALA A 315 -8.67 11.38 18.15
CA ALA A 315 -9.55 10.47 18.90
C ALA A 315 -9.72 10.86 20.37
N GLN A 316 -10.88 10.50 20.93
CA GLN A 316 -11.22 10.61 22.35
C GLN A 316 -11.82 9.29 22.82
N ILE A 317 -11.22 8.66 23.84
CA ILE A 317 -11.81 7.49 24.48
C ILE A 317 -12.96 7.96 25.35
N VAL A 318 -14.17 7.49 25.05
CA VAL A 318 -15.39 7.88 25.76
C VAL A 318 -15.90 6.79 26.69
N VAL A 319 -15.53 5.53 26.45
CA VAL A 319 -15.91 4.41 27.31
C VAL A 319 -14.85 3.31 27.30
N VAL A 320 -14.58 2.70 28.46
CA VAL A 320 -13.81 1.46 28.58
C VAL A 320 -14.70 0.36 29.12
N ILE A 321 -14.82 -0.74 28.38
CA ILE A 321 -15.68 -1.88 28.70
C ILE A 321 -14.79 -3.06 29.07
N SER A 322 -15.16 -3.83 30.09
CA SER A 322 -14.53 -5.13 30.35
C SER A 322 -15.57 -6.24 30.53
N ASN A 323 -15.22 -7.43 30.07
CA ASN A 323 -16.00 -8.65 30.34
C ASN A 323 -15.70 -9.27 31.73
N ARG A 324 -14.80 -8.65 32.51
CA ARG A 324 -14.46 -9.06 33.87
C ARG A 324 -14.64 -7.87 34.83
N PRO A 325 -15.47 -7.97 35.87
CA PRO A 325 -15.61 -6.88 36.84
C PRO A 325 -14.31 -6.68 37.64
N GLY A 326 -14.06 -5.46 38.08
CA GLY A 326 -12.97 -5.15 39.01
C GLY A 326 -11.54 -5.18 38.44
N VAL A 327 -11.37 -5.36 37.13
CA VAL A 327 -10.02 -5.42 36.52
C VAL A 327 -9.28 -4.09 36.62
N GLN A 328 -7.95 -4.16 36.74
CA GLN A 328 -7.09 -2.98 36.92
C GLN A 328 -7.23 -1.96 35.78
N GLY A 329 -7.50 -2.39 34.55
CA GLY A 329 -7.70 -1.47 33.42
C GLY A 329 -8.96 -0.60 33.57
N LEU A 330 -10.04 -1.10 34.19
CA LEU A 330 -11.21 -0.26 34.48
C LEU A 330 -10.87 0.79 35.55
N LYS A 331 -10.09 0.42 36.58
CA LYS A 331 -9.62 1.39 37.58
C LYS A 331 -8.78 2.50 36.95
N ARG A 332 -7.88 2.16 36.01
CA ARG A 332 -7.06 3.13 35.27
C ARG A 332 -7.91 4.09 34.43
N ALA A 333 -8.93 3.58 33.72
CA ALA A 333 -9.86 4.41 32.95
C ALA A 333 -10.68 5.35 33.84
N ALA A 334 -11.18 4.86 34.97
CA ALA A 334 -11.95 5.66 35.92
C ALA A 334 -11.12 6.79 36.54
N LEU A 335 -9.86 6.52 36.93
CA LEU A 335 -8.92 7.55 37.40
C LEU A 335 -8.61 8.60 36.31
N ALA A 336 -8.72 8.22 35.05
CA ALA A 336 -8.54 9.13 33.92
C ALA A 336 -9.80 9.94 33.56
N GLY A 337 -10.91 9.76 34.29
CA GLY A 337 -12.18 10.45 34.05
C GLY A 337 -13.01 9.87 32.90
N ILE A 338 -12.72 8.63 32.46
CA ILE A 338 -13.38 7.97 31.35
C ILE A 338 -14.49 7.06 31.88
N GLN A 339 -15.66 7.05 31.22
CA GLN A 339 -16.76 6.17 31.59
C GLN A 339 -16.31 4.71 31.54
N THR A 340 -16.61 3.92 32.57
CA THR A 340 -16.32 2.49 32.57
C THR A 340 -17.59 1.66 32.64
N ARG A 341 -17.58 0.49 32.01
CA ARG A 341 -18.65 -0.50 32.14
C ARG A 341 -18.05 -1.88 32.31
N SER A 342 -18.63 -2.67 33.19
CA SER A 342 -18.40 -4.11 33.22
C SER A 342 -19.62 -4.81 32.63
N VAL A 343 -19.39 -5.79 31.78
CA VAL A 343 -20.44 -6.64 31.19
C VAL A 343 -20.14 -8.05 31.65
N CYS A 344 -20.98 -8.62 32.50
CA CYS A 344 -20.81 -10.01 32.93
C CYS A 344 -21.06 -10.96 31.75
N SER A 345 -20.25 -12.01 31.66
CA SER A 345 -20.55 -13.13 30.78
C SER A 345 -21.82 -13.83 31.24
N TRP A 346 -22.59 -14.23 30.24
CA TRP A 346 -23.87 -14.93 30.29
C TRP A 346 -23.92 -16.07 31.33
N ARG A 347 -24.95 -16.10 32.19
CA ARG A 347 -25.38 -17.36 32.83
C ARG A 347 -26.49 -17.95 31.98
N ASN A 348 -26.28 -19.18 31.57
CA ASN A 348 -27.26 -20.03 30.89
C ASN A 348 -28.45 -20.20 31.86
N SER A 349 -29.51 -19.41 31.74
CA SER A 349 -30.76 -19.70 32.44
C SER A 349 -31.45 -20.83 31.68
N SER A 350 -31.62 -21.96 32.37
CA SER A 350 -32.39 -23.11 31.91
C SER A 350 -33.71 -22.65 31.29
N SER A 351 -33.88 -22.97 30.00
CA SER A 351 -35.13 -22.75 29.28
C SER A 351 -36.22 -23.70 29.83
N PRO A 352 -37.48 -23.28 30.01
CA PRO A 352 -38.58 -24.23 30.10
C PRO A 352 -38.72 -24.95 28.74
N PRO A 353 -39.16 -26.22 28.71
CA PRO A 353 -39.25 -26.95 27.46
C PRO A 353 -40.30 -26.31 26.55
N GLY A 354 -39.88 -25.83 25.37
CA GLY A 354 -40.79 -25.51 24.25
C GLY A 354 -40.85 -24.06 23.73
N GLY A 355 -40.02 -23.12 24.20
CA GLY A 355 -40.03 -21.72 23.70
C GLY A 355 -38.83 -21.33 22.84
N ARG A 356 -39.04 -20.58 21.74
CA ARG A 356 -37.95 -19.94 20.98
C ARG A 356 -37.22 -18.90 21.87
N PRO A 357 -35.88 -18.83 21.83
CA PRO A 357 -35.14 -17.86 22.63
C PRO A 357 -35.44 -16.43 22.18
N GLN A 358 -35.93 -15.60 23.09
CA GLN A 358 -36.02 -14.14 22.91
C GLN A 358 -34.80 -13.47 23.57
N THR A 359 -34.10 -12.65 22.80
CA THR A 359 -32.87 -11.97 23.24
C THR A 359 -33.23 -10.64 23.91
N VAL A 360 -32.97 -10.52 25.22
CA VAL A 360 -33.12 -9.25 25.96
C VAL A 360 -31.85 -8.97 26.76
N TRP A 361 -31.25 -7.80 26.54
CA TRP A 361 -30.06 -7.34 27.26
C TRP A 361 -30.45 -6.67 28.58
N GLN A 362 -29.91 -7.14 29.71
CA GLN A 362 -30.06 -6.47 31.01
C GLN A 362 -28.71 -5.91 31.51
N PRO A 363 -28.66 -4.66 32.02
CA PRO A 363 -27.48 -4.12 32.68
C PRO A 363 -27.26 -4.75 34.07
N CYS A 364 -25.99 -4.98 34.44
CA CYS A 364 -25.63 -5.43 35.78
C CYS A 364 -25.86 -4.31 36.81
N GLY A 365 -26.47 -4.66 37.95
CA GLY A 365 -26.84 -3.73 39.03
C GLY A 365 -25.66 -2.94 39.58
N VAL A 366 -26.00 -1.72 40.00
CA VAL A 366 -25.20 -0.56 40.45
C VAL A 366 -23.82 -0.85 41.01
#